data_AF-A0A3M6U3Q5-F1
#
_entry.id   AF-A0A3M6U3Q5-F1
#
_cell.length_a   1.000
_cell.length_b   1.000
_cell.length_c   1.000
_cell.angle_alpha   90.00
_cell.angle_beta   90.00
_cell.angle_gamma   90.00
#
_symmetry.space_group_name_H-M   'P 1'
#
loop_
_entity.id
_entity.type
_entity.pdbx_description
1 polymer ?
#
loop_
_entity_poly.entity_id
_entity_poly.type
_entity_poly.pdbx_seq_one_letter_code
_entity_poly.pdbx_strand_id
1 'polypeptide(L)'
;MVRGETSEQNKAKKSKHGSSSYLSLIAKLSDEKLETMSIQALNRRLRKLPQGLVQKVRKRRRILKNRKYALKCRKKNSSKEKDIIQENKDLQLEISKVKGELKKVISEKKDYEQKCATLTSKLRWIQSSDFV
;
A
#
# COMPACT_ATOMS: atom_id res chain seq x y z
N MET A 1 30.22 -3.22 15.44
CA MET A 1 30.28 -2.48 14.16
C MET A 1 31.56 -1.65 14.16
N VAL A 2 32.67 -2.22 13.67
CA VAL A 2 33.98 -1.55 13.63
C VAL A 2 34.00 -0.60 12.43
N ARG A 3 34.17 0.70 12.67
CA ARG A 3 34.42 1.69 11.62
C ARG A 3 35.92 1.73 11.39
N GLY A 4 36.38 1.12 10.29
CA GLY A 4 37.75 1.25 9.82
C GLY A 4 37.98 2.65 9.24
N GLU A 5 38.98 3.32 9.80
CA GLU A 5 39.57 4.55 9.30
C GLU A 5 40.33 4.24 8.00
N THR A 6 40.17 5.09 6.98
CA THR A 6 41.14 5.16 5.88
C THR A 6 41.49 6.62 5.68
N SER A 7 42.66 6.97 6.20
CA SER A 7 43.46 8.14 5.90
C SER A 7 44.06 8.00 4.50
N GLU A 8 43.75 8.91 3.59
CA GLU A 8 44.55 9.10 2.36
C GLU A 8 44.77 10.59 2.14
N GLN A 9 45.96 11.05 2.53
CA GLN A 9 46.54 12.26 2.00
C GLN A 9 46.94 11.99 0.54
N ASN A 10 46.49 12.84 -0.39
CA ASN A 10 47.13 12.92 -1.71
C ASN A 10 47.11 14.37 -2.22
N LYS A 11 48.28 15.01 -2.15
CA LYS A 11 48.65 16.21 -2.91
C LYS A 11 48.98 15.79 -4.34
N ALA A 12 48.30 16.35 -5.36
CA ALA A 12 48.95 16.79 -6.61
C ALA A 12 47.95 17.36 -7.65
N LYS A 13 48.29 18.58 -8.09
CA LYS A 13 48.23 19.10 -9.47
C LYS A 13 46.84 19.29 -10.11
N LYS A 14 46.40 20.55 -10.05
CA LYS A 14 45.33 21.15 -10.85
C LYS A 14 45.61 21.01 -12.36
N SER A 15 44.81 20.21 -13.07
CA SER A 15 44.50 20.46 -14.49
C SER A 15 43.13 21.15 -14.56
N LYS A 16 43.14 22.48 -14.72
CA LYS A 16 41.90 23.30 -14.69
C LYS A 16 41.03 23.11 -15.94
N HIS A 17 41.55 22.48 -17.01
CA HIS A 17 40.87 22.44 -18.30
C HIS A 17 39.87 21.29 -18.49
N GLY A 18 39.99 20.18 -17.73
CA GLY A 18 39.05 19.05 -17.81
C GLY A 18 37.78 19.22 -16.96
N SER A 19 37.86 19.90 -15.83
CA SER A 19 36.77 19.98 -14.83
C SER A 19 35.51 20.69 -15.35
N SER A 20 35.67 21.75 -16.15
CA SER A 20 34.55 22.51 -16.71
C SER A 20 33.69 21.69 -17.69
N SER A 21 34.35 20.85 -18.51
CA SER A 21 33.67 19.97 -19.48
C SER A 21 32.81 18.91 -18.79
N TYR A 22 33.32 18.27 -17.74
CA TYR A 22 32.57 17.26 -16.99
C TYR A 22 31.38 17.84 -16.23
N LEU A 23 31.50 19.06 -15.70
CA LEU A 23 30.41 19.77 -15.05
C LEU A 23 29.30 20.13 -16.05
N SER A 24 29.66 20.60 -17.25
CA SER A 24 28.71 20.85 -18.34
C SER A 24 27.97 19.57 -18.75
N LEU A 25 28.69 18.44 -18.86
CA LEU A 25 28.09 17.15 -19.20
C LEU A 25 27.06 16.67 -18.15
N ILE A 26 27.32 16.93 -16.86
CA ILE A 26 26.41 16.61 -15.76
C ILE A 26 25.21 17.56 -15.71
N ALA A 27 25.43 18.84 -15.98
CA ALA A 27 24.37 19.86 -16.04
C ALA A 27 23.40 19.59 -17.20
N LYS A 28 23.92 19.14 -18.36
CA LYS A 28 23.12 18.73 -19.53
C LYS A 28 22.34 17.43 -19.33
N LEU A 29 22.62 16.66 -18.29
CA LEU A 29 21.91 15.41 -18.02
C LEU A 29 20.57 15.74 -17.34
N SER A 30 19.46 15.54 -18.05
CA SER A 30 18.11 15.77 -17.51
C SER A 30 17.80 14.79 -16.37
N ASP A 31 16.97 15.25 -15.43
CA ASP A 31 16.54 14.43 -14.29
C ASP A 31 15.80 13.18 -14.75
N GLU A 32 14.90 13.32 -15.73
CA GLU A 32 14.15 12.20 -16.29
C GLU A 32 15.08 11.14 -16.91
N LYS A 33 16.09 11.56 -17.68
CA LYS A 33 17.05 10.62 -18.27
C LYS A 33 17.92 9.98 -17.20
N LEU A 34 18.34 10.75 -16.20
CA LEU A 34 19.15 10.25 -15.08
C LEU A 34 18.39 9.21 -14.25
N GLU A 35 17.09 9.38 -14.08
CA GLU A 35 16.24 8.47 -13.32
C GLU A 35 15.99 7.16 -14.08
N THR A 36 15.63 7.27 -15.36
CA THR A 36 15.17 6.16 -16.21
C THR A 36 16.30 5.29 -16.77
N MET A 37 17.49 5.86 -16.99
CA MET A 37 18.63 5.13 -17.56
C MET A 37 18.96 3.87 -16.75
N SER A 38 19.35 2.76 -17.40
CA SER A 38 19.78 1.56 -16.67
C SER A 38 21.05 1.79 -15.86
N ILE A 39 21.30 0.96 -14.85
CA ILE A 39 22.52 1.05 -14.03
C ILE A 39 23.76 0.83 -14.91
N GLN A 40 23.69 -0.09 -15.86
CA GLN A 40 24.79 -0.35 -16.80
C GLN A 40 25.08 0.87 -17.69
N ALA A 41 24.04 1.49 -18.26
CA ALA A 41 24.21 2.68 -19.09
C ALA A 41 24.72 3.88 -18.28
N LEU A 42 24.27 4.04 -17.03
CA LEU A 42 24.80 5.03 -16.10
C LEU A 42 26.28 4.78 -15.83
N ASN A 43 26.65 3.55 -15.45
CA ASN A 43 28.03 3.20 -15.11
C ASN A 43 28.99 3.40 -16.29
N ARG A 44 28.55 3.13 -17.53
CA ARG A 44 29.34 3.46 -18.74
C ARG A 44 29.64 4.96 -18.84
N ARG A 45 28.66 5.82 -18.58
CA ARG A 45 28.84 7.29 -18.59
C ARG A 45 29.71 7.80 -17.44
N LEU A 46 29.66 7.14 -16.28
CA LEU A 46 30.43 7.54 -15.10
C LEU A 46 31.91 7.12 -15.16
N ARG A 47 32.29 6.18 -16.03
CA ARG A 47 33.63 5.55 -16.07
C ARG A 47 34.79 6.54 -16.21
N LYS A 48 34.61 7.63 -16.97
CA LYS A 48 35.65 8.63 -17.23
C LYS A 48 35.56 9.87 -16.32
N LEU A 49 34.69 9.85 -15.30
CA LEU A 49 34.47 10.98 -14.41
C LEU A 49 35.32 10.86 -13.13
N PRO A 50 35.83 11.98 -12.60
CA PRO A 50 36.43 12.02 -11.27
C PRO A 50 35.48 11.52 -10.18
N GLN A 51 36.02 10.85 -9.16
CA GLN A 51 35.24 10.22 -8.07
C GLN A 51 34.23 11.19 -7.43
N GLY A 52 34.62 12.44 -7.16
CA GLY A 52 33.71 13.45 -6.58
C GLY A 52 32.48 13.74 -7.45
N LEU A 53 32.64 13.76 -8.78
CA LEU A 53 31.54 13.96 -9.72
C LEU A 53 30.66 12.71 -9.84
N VAL A 54 31.27 11.52 -9.82
CA VAL A 54 30.55 10.23 -9.77
C VAL A 54 29.59 10.19 -8.58
N GLN A 55 30.06 10.59 -7.39
CA GLN A 55 29.24 10.62 -6.18
C GLN A 55 28.09 11.64 -6.30
N LYS A 56 28.32 12.82 -6.87
CA LYS A 56 27.27 13.83 -7.12
C LYS A 56 26.16 13.28 -8.02
N VAL A 57 26.51 12.63 -9.14
CA VAL A 57 25.51 12.06 -10.06
C VAL A 57 24.74 10.91 -9.41
N ARG A 58 25.41 10.03 -8.67
CA ARG A 58 24.76 8.94 -7.92
C ARG A 58 23.80 9.48 -6.86
N LYS A 59 24.20 10.50 -6.11
CA LYS A 59 23.35 11.18 -5.12
C LYS A 59 22.12 11.81 -5.78
N ARG A 60 22.29 12.55 -6.89
CA ARG A 60 21.18 13.14 -7.65
C ARG A 60 20.20 12.06 -8.11
N ARG A 61 20.68 10.96 -8.70
CA ARG A 61 19.82 9.82 -9.09
C ARG A 61 19.07 9.20 -7.92
N ARG A 62 19.73 9.02 -6.77
CA ARG A 62 19.08 8.48 -5.55
C ARG A 62 17.95 9.38 -5.08
N ILE A 63 18.15 10.69 -5.06
CA ILE A 63 17.13 11.66 -4.66
C ILE A 63 15.92 11.59 -5.60
N LEU A 64 16.16 11.56 -6.92
CA LEU A 64 15.09 11.44 -7.93
C LEU A 64 14.28 10.15 -7.76
N LYS A 65 14.95 9.01 -7.64
CA LYS A 65 14.27 7.72 -7.41
C LYS A 65 13.49 7.71 -6.10
N ASN A 66 14.06 8.24 -5.02
CA ASN A 66 13.37 8.33 -3.74
C ASN A 66 12.12 9.21 -3.81
N ARG A 67 12.16 10.32 -4.56
CA ARG A 67 10.98 11.15 -4.82
C ARG A 67 9.86 10.33 -5.49
N LYS A 68 10.18 9.55 -6.52
CA LYS A 68 9.22 8.66 -7.18
C LYS A 68 8.68 7.58 -6.24
N TYR A 69 9.56 6.96 -5.45
CA TYR A 69 9.14 5.93 -4.50
C TYR A 69 8.22 6.50 -3.41
N ALA A 70 8.49 7.72 -2.93
CA ALA A 70 7.61 8.41 -1.99
C ALA A 70 6.22 8.67 -2.61
N LEU A 71 6.15 9.13 -3.86
CA LEU A 71 4.89 9.32 -4.57
C LEU A 71 4.12 7.99 -4.75
N LYS A 72 4.81 6.93 -5.17
CA LYS A 72 4.21 5.60 -5.32
C LYS A 72 3.71 5.06 -3.98
N CYS A 73 4.46 5.28 -2.90
CA CYS A 73 4.07 4.90 -1.55
C CYS A 73 2.78 5.60 -1.13
N ARG A 74 2.72 6.94 -1.27
CA ARG A 74 1.51 7.73 -0.98
C ARG A 74 0.30 7.24 -1.78
N LYS A 75 0.45 7.06 -3.09
CA LYS A 75 -0.63 6.55 -3.96
C LYS A 75 -1.12 5.17 -3.52
N LYS A 76 -0.19 4.24 -3.23
CA LYS A 76 -0.54 2.89 -2.75
C LYS A 76 -1.24 2.95 -1.40
N ASN A 77 -0.79 3.82 -0.48
CA ASN A 77 -1.40 3.97 0.83
C ASN A 77 -2.82 4.53 0.74
N SER A 78 -3.01 5.61 -0.03
CA SER A 78 -4.34 6.20 -0.24
C SER A 78 -5.30 5.25 -0.97
N SER A 79 -4.81 4.38 -1.87
CA SER A 79 -5.64 3.33 -2.47
C SER A 79 -6.08 2.33 -1.41
N LYS A 80 -5.13 1.77 -0.64
CA LYS A 80 -5.42 0.81 0.43
C LYS A 80 -6.42 1.34 1.46
N GLU A 81 -6.26 2.59 1.85
CA GLU A 81 -7.17 3.24 2.80
C GLU A 81 -8.60 3.29 2.25
N LYS A 82 -8.77 3.68 0.97
CA LYS A 82 -10.07 3.66 0.30
C LYS A 82 -10.65 2.26 0.21
N ASP A 83 -9.83 1.27 -0.15
CA ASP A 83 -10.25 -0.13 -0.27
C ASP A 83 -10.77 -0.65 1.09
N ILE A 84 -10.05 -0.38 2.19
CA ILE A 84 -10.46 -0.75 3.55
C ILE A 84 -11.76 -0.05 3.97
N ILE A 85 -11.90 1.25 3.69
CA ILE A 85 -13.12 2.00 4.01
C ILE A 85 -14.32 1.42 3.25
N GLN A 86 -14.14 1.08 1.97
CA GLN A 86 -15.18 0.49 1.15
C GLN A 86 -15.56 -0.90 1.65
N GLU A 87 -14.59 -1.77 1.94
CA GLU A 87 -14.81 -3.11 2.49
C GLU A 87 -15.57 -3.06 3.82
N ASN A 88 -15.18 -2.15 4.73
CA ASN A 88 -15.88 -1.97 6.01
C ASN A 88 -17.34 -1.53 5.78
N LYS A 89 -17.58 -0.59 4.86
CA LYS A 89 -18.94 -0.16 4.50
C LYS A 89 -19.78 -1.32 3.96
N ASP A 90 -19.21 -2.14 3.08
CA ASP A 90 -19.91 -3.27 2.47
C ASP A 90 -20.25 -4.34 3.53
N LEU A 91 -19.32 -4.64 4.43
CA LEU A 91 -19.56 -5.55 5.56
C LEU A 91 -20.66 -5.02 6.51
N GLN A 92 -20.69 -3.71 6.79
CA GLN A 92 -21.74 -3.10 7.62
C GLN A 92 -23.14 -3.21 6.96
N LEU A 93 -23.20 -3.08 5.63
CA LEU A 93 -24.45 -3.28 4.88
C LEU A 93 -24.89 -4.74 4.93
N GLU A 94 -23.97 -5.69 4.78
CA GLU A 94 -24.25 -7.12 4.88
C GLU A 94 -24.76 -7.50 6.28
N ILE A 95 -24.11 -7.03 7.34
CA ILE A 95 -24.56 -7.23 8.72
C ILE A 95 -25.98 -6.69 8.91
N SER A 96 -26.24 -5.48 8.40
CA SER A 96 -27.56 -4.85 8.49
C SER A 96 -28.63 -5.67 7.76
N LYS A 97 -28.31 -6.18 6.57
CA LYS A 97 -29.19 -7.05 5.78
C LYS A 97 -29.51 -8.34 6.53
N VAL A 98 -28.49 -9.07 6.98
CA VAL A 98 -28.65 -10.35 7.68
C VAL A 98 -29.40 -10.17 9.01
N LYS A 99 -29.15 -9.09 9.75
CA LYS A 99 -29.95 -8.76 10.95
C LYS A 99 -31.42 -8.54 10.62
N GLY A 100 -31.73 -7.91 9.48
CA GLY A 100 -33.09 -7.73 9.00
C GLY A 100 -33.77 -9.07 8.68
N GLU A 101 -33.08 -9.95 7.95
CA GLU A 101 -33.56 -11.29 7.63
C GLU A 101 -33.78 -12.14 8.89
N LEU A 102 -32.83 -12.11 9.83
CA LEU A 102 -32.94 -12.81 11.11
C LEU A 102 -34.18 -12.36 11.90
N LYS A 103 -34.46 -11.05 11.95
CA LYS A 103 -35.67 -10.53 12.62
C LYS A 103 -36.96 -11.07 11.99
N LYS A 104 -37.01 -11.19 10.66
CA LYS A 104 -38.16 -11.75 9.94
C LYS A 104 -38.37 -13.22 10.33
N VAL A 105 -37.30 -14.02 10.26
CA VAL A 105 -37.34 -15.45 10.62
C VAL A 105 -37.76 -15.66 12.09
N ILE A 106 -37.28 -14.81 13.01
CA ILE A 106 -37.70 -14.87 14.41
C ILE A 106 -39.20 -14.58 14.56
N SER A 107 -39.73 -13.59 13.85
CA SER A 107 -41.16 -13.28 13.86
C SER A 107 -41.98 -14.44 13.32
N GLU A 108 -41.59 -15.00 12.17
CA GLU A 108 -42.26 -16.16 11.58
C GLU A 108 -42.25 -17.37 12.52
N LYS A 109 -41.10 -17.66 13.13
CA LYS A 109 -40.97 -18.73 14.13
C LYS A 109 -41.97 -18.52 15.28
N LYS A 110 -42.06 -17.31 15.81
CA LYS A 110 -42.99 -16.97 16.90
C LYS A 110 -44.45 -17.19 16.50
N ASP A 111 -44.81 -16.81 15.27
CA ASP A 111 -46.16 -17.02 14.74
C ASP A 111 -46.50 -18.50 14.63
N TYR A 112 -45.55 -19.34 14.19
CA TYR A 112 -45.74 -20.79 14.14
C TYR A 112 -45.82 -21.42 15.54
N GLU A 113 -44.99 -20.99 16.49
CA GLU A 113 -45.07 -21.44 17.88
C GLU A 113 -46.46 -21.15 18.49
N GLN A 114 -47.02 -19.96 18.23
CA GLN A 114 -48.36 -19.60 18.72
C GLN A 114 -49.46 -20.44 18.06
N LYS A 115 -49.37 -20.71 16.76
CA LYS A 115 -50.30 -21.60 16.05
C LYS A 115 -50.26 -23.02 16.60
N CYS A 116 -49.05 -23.56 16.80
CA CYS A 116 -48.85 -24.88 17.39
C CYS A 116 -49.41 -24.95 18.81
N ALA A 117 -49.12 -23.98 19.66
CA ALA A 117 -49.64 -23.92 21.03
C ALA A 117 -51.18 -23.93 21.05
N THR A 118 -51.81 -23.14 20.18
CA THR A 118 -53.28 -23.09 20.05
C THR A 118 -53.87 -24.45 19.66
N LEU A 119 -53.26 -25.14 18.68
CA LEU A 119 -53.68 -26.46 18.24
C LEU A 119 -53.51 -27.50 19.36
N THR A 120 -52.38 -27.47 20.07
CA THR A 120 -52.13 -28.34 21.22
C THR A 120 -53.17 -28.14 22.32
N SER A 121 -53.53 -26.89 22.65
CA SER A 121 -54.58 -26.59 23.61
C SER A 121 -55.95 -27.12 23.17
N LYS A 122 -56.31 -26.97 21.88
CA LYS A 122 -57.55 -27.53 21.32
C LYS A 122 -57.58 -29.06 21.39
N LEU A 123 -56.49 -29.71 20.99
CA LEU A 123 -56.36 -31.18 21.06
C LEU A 123 -56.57 -31.67 22.49
N ARG A 124 -55.92 -31.02 23.46
CA ARG A 124 -56.05 -31.35 24.88
C ARG A 124 -57.48 -31.17 25.39
N TRP A 125 -58.17 -30.12 24.94
CA TRP A 125 -59.57 -29.88 25.30
C TRP A 125 -60.47 -31.01 24.79
N ILE A 126 -60.35 -31.38 23.51
CA ILE A 126 -61.11 -32.49 22.90
C ILE A 126 -60.87 -33.80 23.66
N GLN A 127 -59.60 -34.16 23.89
CA GLN A 127 -59.24 -35.37 24.63
C GLN A 127 -59.77 -35.41 26.08
N SER A 128 -59.99 -34.25 26.69
CA SER A 128 -60.56 -34.15 28.04
C SER A 128 -62.10 -34.19 28.03
N SER A 129 -62.72 -33.80 26.91
CA SER A 129 -64.18 -33.81 26.71
C SER A 129 -64.71 -35.18 26.31
N ASP A 130 -63.92 -36.01 25.62
CA ASP A 130 -64.29 -37.38 25.24
C ASP A 130 -64.28 -38.39 26.43
N PHE A 131 -64.00 -37.93 27.66
CA PHE A 131 -63.96 -38.73 28.89
C PHE A 131 -65.13 -38.43 29.86
N VAL A 132 -66.12 -37.63 29.44
CA VAL A 132 -67.39 -37.36 30.16
C VAL A 132 -68.56 -37.84 29.32
#